data_AF-A0A1G1WJA5-F1
#
_entry.id   AF-A0A1G1WJA5-F1
#
_cell.length_a   1.000
_cell.length_b   1.000
_cell.length_c   1.000
_cell.angle_alpha   90.00
_cell.angle_beta   90.00
_cell.angle_gamma   90.00
#
_symmetry.space_group_name_H-M   'P 1'
#
loop_
_entity.id
_entity.type
_entity.pdbx_description
1 polymer ?
#
loop_
_entity_poly.entity_id
_entity_poly.type
_entity_poly.pdbx_seq_one_letter_code
_entity_poly.pdbx_strand_id
1 'polypeptide(L)'
;MSVFYDGLAGLDEIHDALLEHNLPTRQHYQLLQIADSTIHHDVLNVILIELPVDIHEHFLIHFHARPNDPTHLSFIKQYSPDIEEKIAAAATVTRAKILEEIKNLT
;
A
#
# COMPACT_ATOMS: atom_id res chain seq x y z
N MET A 1 -9.74 -1.88 2.43
CA MET A 1 -9.91 -3.36 2.41
C MET A 1 -8.65 -3.90 3.03
N SER A 2 -8.71 -4.82 4.00
CA SER A 2 -7.46 -5.31 4.58
C SER A 2 -6.71 -6.15 3.55
N VAL A 3 -5.38 -6.00 3.50
CA VAL A 3 -4.45 -6.83 2.71
C VAL A 3 -3.27 -7.31 3.56
N PHE A 4 -2.53 -8.33 3.10
CA PHE A 4 -1.46 -8.96 3.88
C PHE A 4 -0.31 -8.02 4.29
N TYR A 5 -0.17 -6.87 3.63
CA TYR A 5 0.86 -5.87 3.89
C TYR A 5 0.34 -4.60 4.57
N ASP A 6 -0.89 -4.59 5.11
CA ASP A 6 -1.45 -3.41 5.80
C ASP A 6 -0.52 -2.86 6.87
N GLY A 7 0.13 -3.75 7.63
CA GLY A 7 1.08 -3.37 8.68
C GLY A 7 2.34 -2.64 8.16
N LEU A 8 2.62 -2.70 6.86
CA LEU A 8 3.74 -2.01 6.21
C LEU A 8 3.31 -0.69 5.54
N ALA A 9 2.02 -0.50 5.27
CA ALA A 9 1.50 0.64 4.52
C ALA A 9 1.52 1.95 5.32
N GLY A 10 1.26 1.87 6.64
CA GLY A 10 1.32 3.03 7.54
C GLY A 10 0.28 4.12 7.26
N LEU A 11 -0.98 3.73 7.06
CA LEU A 11 -2.08 4.68 6.76
C LEU A 11 -2.46 5.61 7.92
N ASP A 12 -2.15 5.24 9.16
CA ASP A 12 -2.52 6.01 10.35
C ASP A 12 -1.95 7.43 10.31
N GLU A 13 -0.70 7.60 9.87
CA GLU A 13 -0.05 8.91 9.73
C GLU A 13 -0.81 9.84 8.75
N ILE A 14 -1.36 9.26 7.67
CA ILE A 14 -2.15 10.02 6.68
C ILE A 14 -3.50 10.39 7.26
N HIS A 15 -4.14 9.47 7.99
CA HIS A 15 -5.39 9.73 8.67
C HIS A 15 -5.25 10.90 9.66
N ASP A 16 -4.20 10.87 10.49
CA ASP A 16 -3.92 11.90 11.48
C ASP A 16 -3.65 13.26 10.82
N ALA A 17 -2.84 13.30 9.76
CA ALA A 17 -2.57 14.53 9.02
C ALA A 17 -3.86 15.14 8.44
N LEU A 18 -4.76 14.33 7.88
CA LEU A 18 -6.04 14.82 7.35
C LEU A 18 -6.96 15.40 8.43
N LEU A 19 -6.91 14.86 9.66
CA LEU A 19 -7.72 15.37 10.77
C LEU A 19 -7.36 16.83 11.14
N GLU A 20 -6.10 17.24 10.93
CA GLU A 20 -5.63 18.60 11.21
C GLU A 20 -6.30 19.66 10.32
N HIS A 21 -6.83 19.29 9.15
CA HIS A 21 -7.40 20.22 8.17
C HIS A 21 -8.90 20.49 8.35
N ASN A 22 -9.56 19.98 9.42
CA ASN A 22 -11.00 20.18 9.69
C ASN A 22 -11.91 19.94 8.47
N LEU A 23 -11.54 18.95 7.64
CA LEU A 23 -12.27 18.64 6.42
C LEU A 23 -13.67 18.07 6.76
N PRO A 24 -14.68 18.28 5.89
CA PRO A 24 -15.92 17.53 5.98
C PRO A 24 -15.65 16.03 5.98
N THR A 25 -16.35 15.27 6.82
CA THR A 25 -16.17 13.81 6.98
C THR A 25 -16.10 13.05 5.66
N ARG A 26 -16.96 13.42 4.70
CA ARG A 26 -16.95 12.83 3.35
C ARG A 26 -15.63 13.05 2.62
N GLN A 27 -15.11 14.28 2.65
CA GLN A 27 -13.86 14.64 1.98
C GLN A 27 -12.67 13.95 2.64
N HIS A 28 -12.67 13.87 3.99
CA HIS A 28 -11.67 13.12 4.75
C HIS A 28 -11.56 11.66 4.28
N TYR A 29 -12.68 10.93 4.26
CA TYR A 29 -12.68 9.53 3.84
C TYR A 29 -12.34 9.35 2.35
N GLN A 30 -12.73 10.30 1.50
CA GLN A 30 -12.36 10.26 0.09
C GLN A 30 -10.85 10.39 -0.12
N LEU A 31 -10.19 11.33 0.57
CA LEU A 31 -8.74 11.50 0.50
C LEU A 31 -8.01 10.30 1.10
N LEU A 32 -8.50 9.77 2.22
CA LEU A 32 -7.93 8.57 2.82
C LEU A 32 -8.04 7.35 1.89
N GLN A 33 -9.16 7.19 1.20
CA GLN A 33 -9.33 6.11 0.21
C GLN A 33 -8.41 6.29 -1.01
N ILE A 34 -8.17 7.52 -1.45
CA ILE A 34 -7.22 7.82 -2.53
C ILE A 34 -5.80 7.48 -2.07
N ALA A 35 -5.42 7.83 -0.84
CA ALA A 35 -4.13 7.48 -0.27
C ALA A 35 -3.92 5.96 -0.15
N ASP A 36 -4.90 5.24 0.39
CA ASP A 36 -4.92 3.77 0.48
C ASP A 36 -4.72 3.13 -0.90
N SER A 37 -5.52 3.54 -1.89
CA SER A 37 -5.41 3.08 -3.27
C SER A 37 -4.04 3.39 -3.89
N THR A 38 -3.48 4.56 -3.62
CA THR A 38 -2.17 4.97 -4.17
C THR A 38 -1.04 4.11 -3.62
N ILE A 39 -1.03 3.87 -2.29
CA ILE A 39 -0.05 2.99 -1.65
C ILE A 39 -0.24 1.55 -2.13
N HIS A 40 -1.48 1.07 -2.22
CA HIS A 40 -1.80 -0.27 -2.73
C HIS A 40 -1.22 -0.53 -4.13
N HIS A 41 -1.40 0.43 -5.05
CA HIS A 41 -0.86 0.30 -6.41
C HIS A 41 0.68 0.29 -6.42
N ASP A 42 1.32 1.14 -5.63
CA ASP A 42 2.78 1.20 -5.55
C ASP A 42 3.37 -0.09 -4.99
N VAL A 43 2.75 -0.64 -3.93
CA VAL A 43 3.14 -1.94 -3.35
C VAL A 43 2.95 -3.08 -4.34
N LEU A 44 1.82 -3.13 -5.05
CA LEU A 44 1.61 -4.13 -6.11
C LEU A 44 2.66 -4.02 -7.21
N ASN A 45 3.02 -2.81 -7.61
CA ASN A 45 4.05 -2.60 -8.62
C ASN A 45 5.42 -3.14 -8.16
N VAL A 46 5.82 -2.89 -6.90
CA VAL A 46 7.03 -3.47 -6.30
C VAL A 46 6.99 -5.00 -6.35
N ILE A 47 5.88 -5.61 -5.92
CA ILE A 47 5.75 -7.07 -5.92
C ILE A 47 5.89 -7.64 -7.33
N LEU A 48 5.21 -7.05 -8.32
CA LEU A 48 5.25 -7.54 -9.70
C LEU A 48 6.61 -7.33 -10.36
N ILE A 49 7.39 -6.30 -9.98
CA ILE A 49 8.77 -6.13 -10.45
C ILE A 49 9.68 -7.24 -9.93
N GLU A 50 9.45 -7.71 -8.71
CA GLU A 50 10.27 -8.75 -8.06
C GLU A 50 9.88 -10.18 -8.47
N LEU A 51 8.67 -10.36 -8.99
CA LEU A 51 8.20 -11.66 -9.48
C LEU A 51 8.54 -11.85 -10.97
N PRO A 52 8.92 -13.08 -11.40
CA PRO A 52 8.96 -13.42 -12.82
C PRO A 52 7.61 -13.22 -13.50
N VAL A 53 7.60 -12.74 -14.76
CA VAL A 53 6.38 -12.37 -15.49
C VAL A 53 5.39 -13.53 -15.64
N ASP A 54 5.88 -14.75 -15.81
CA ASP A 54 5.07 -15.98 -15.90
C ASP A 54 4.39 -16.36 -14.58
N ILE A 55 4.82 -15.77 -13.46
CA ILE A 55 4.25 -15.98 -12.13
C ILE A 55 3.20 -14.92 -11.77
N HIS A 56 3.15 -13.79 -12.49
CA HIS A 56 2.27 -12.66 -12.18
C HIS A 56 0.79 -13.06 -12.12
N GLU A 57 0.29 -13.77 -13.13
CA GLU A 57 -1.11 -14.20 -13.19
C GLU A 57 -1.47 -15.10 -12.01
N HIS A 58 -0.61 -16.08 -11.70
CA HIS A 58 -0.82 -16.97 -10.56
C HIS A 58 -0.93 -16.17 -9.26
N PHE A 59 0.01 -15.25 -9.01
CA PHE A 59 -0.01 -14.39 -7.83
C PHE A 59 -1.29 -13.56 -7.76
N LEU A 60 -1.64 -12.86 -8.83
CA LEU A 60 -2.80 -11.94 -8.86
C LEU A 60 -4.13 -12.68 -8.61
N ILE A 61 -4.31 -13.87 -9.18
CA ILE A 61 -5.51 -14.70 -8.94
C ILE A 61 -5.62 -15.05 -7.45
N HIS A 62 -4.52 -15.48 -6.84
CA HIS A 62 -4.51 -15.88 -5.42
C HIS A 62 -4.67 -14.69 -4.49
N PHE A 63 -4.01 -13.57 -4.80
CA PHE A 63 -4.12 -12.32 -4.06
C PHE A 63 -5.55 -11.78 -4.10
N HIS A 64 -6.18 -11.71 -5.27
CA HIS A 64 -7.56 -11.24 -5.40
C HIS A 64 -8.55 -12.14 -4.63
N ALA A 65 -8.34 -13.46 -4.64
CA ALA A 65 -9.20 -14.40 -3.93
C ALA A 65 -9.08 -14.30 -2.39
N ARG A 66 -7.87 -14.01 -1.89
CA ARG A 66 -7.56 -14.02 -0.46
C ARG A 66 -6.55 -12.92 -0.10
N PRO A 67 -6.90 -11.63 -0.17
CA PRO A 67 -5.93 -10.52 -0.07
C PRO A 67 -5.16 -10.46 1.26
N ASN A 68 -5.76 -10.98 2.33
CA ASN A 68 -5.21 -11.01 3.68
C ASN A 68 -4.35 -12.23 4.01
N ASP A 69 -4.23 -13.17 3.08
CA ASP A 69 -3.56 -14.43 3.36
C ASP A 69 -2.05 -14.20 3.57
N PRO A 70 -1.49 -14.46 4.77
CA PRO A 70 -0.07 -14.25 5.04
C PRO A 70 0.83 -15.16 4.20
N THR A 71 0.27 -16.20 3.57
CA THR A 71 1.02 -17.07 2.66
C THR A 71 1.49 -16.33 1.40
N HIS A 72 0.85 -15.22 1.01
CA HIS A 72 1.32 -14.38 -0.11
C HIS A 72 2.72 -13.86 0.12
N LEU A 73 3.00 -13.37 1.33
CA LEU A 73 4.33 -12.88 1.67
C LEU A 73 5.37 -14.00 1.61
N SER A 74 5.01 -15.17 2.13
CA SER A 74 5.87 -16.36 2.09
C SER A 74 6.14 -16.85 0.67
N PHE A 75 5.16 -16.71 -0.23
CA PHE A 75 5.30 -17.01 -1.65
C PHE A 75 6.26 -16.05 -2.33
N ILE A 76 6.07 -14.73 -2.16
CA ILE A 76 6.93 -13.73 -2.80
C ILE A 76 8.38 -13.83 -2.30
N LYS A 77 8.59 -14.16 -1.02
CA LYS A 77 9.93 -14.38 -0.43
C LYS A 77 10.75 -15.49 -1.09
N GLN A 78 10.11 -16.40 -1.82
CA GLN A 78 10.84 -17.42 -2.59
C GLN A 78 11.61 -16.81 -3.76
N TYR A 79 11.17 -15.64 -4.24
CA TYR A 79 11.75 -14.90 -5.37
C TYR A 79 12.53 -13.66 -4.90
N SER A 80 12.03 -12.94 -3.90
CA SER A 80 12.68 -11.78 -3.28
C SER A 80 12.63 -11.91 -1.75
N PRO A 81 13.67 -12.46 -1.10
CA PRO A 81 13.72 -12.62 0.35
C PRO A 81 13.60 -11.31 1.14
N ASP A 82 14.01 -10.20 0.52
CA ASP A 82 14.02 -8.82 1.01
C ASP A 82 12.73 -8.03 0.68
N ILE A 83 11.68 -8.71 0.18
CA ILE A 83 10.45 -8.04 -0.29
C ILE A 83 9.78 -7.16 0.77
N GLU A 84 9.80 -7.53 2.05
CA GLU A 84 9.19 -6.71 3.12
C GLU A 84 9.86 -5.33 3.22
N GLU A 85 11.19 -5.30 3.11
CA GLU A 85 11.96 -4.06 3.16
C GLU A 85 11.64 -3.18 1.94
N LYS A 86 11.51 -3.80 0.75
CA LYS A 86 11.14 -3.10 -0.48
C LYS A 86 9.73 -2.51 -0.42
N ILE A 87 8.76 -3.29 0.08
CA ILE A 87 7.37 -2.85 0.28
C ILE A 87 7.34 -1.68 1.27
N ALA A 88 8.01 -1.83 2.42
CA ALA A 88 8.05 -0.78 3.45
C ALA A 88 8.73 0.50 2.95
N ALA A 89 9.81 0.38 2.16
CA ALA A 89 10.50 1.51 1.56
C ALA A 89 9.59 2.24 0.55
N ALA A 90 8.93 1.51 -0.35
CA ALA A 90 8.01 2.09 -1.33
C ALA A 90 6.82 2.77 -0.65
N ALA A 91 6.16 2.09 0.29
CA ALA A 91 5.07 2.66 1.08
C ALA A 91 5.50 3.93 1.82
N THR A 92 6.72 3.96 2.38
CA THR A 92 7.27 5.15 3.05
C THR A 92 7.51 6.31 2.10
N VAL A 93 8.07 6.06 0.91
CA VAL A 93 8.27 7.10 -0.11
C VAL A 93 6.93 7.66 -0.58
N THR A 94 5.97 6.79 -0.88
CA THR A 94 4.64 7.19 -1.36
C THR A 94 3.85 7.93 -0.28
N ARG A 95 3.89 7.45 0.97
CA ARG A 95 3.32 8.14 2.12
C ARG A 95 3.92 9.53 2.31
N ALA A 96 5.23 9.68 2.23
CA ALA A 96 5.90 10.97 2.37
C ALA A 96 5.42 12.00 1.33
N LYS A 97 5.23 11.57 0.06
CA LYS A 97 4.66 12.42 -1.00
C LYS A 97 3.21 12.82 -0.70
N ILE A 98 2.37 11.87 -0.28
CA ILE A 98 0.98 12.16 0.08
C ILE A 98 0.91 13.16 1.24
N LEU A 99 1.75 12.99 2.27
CA LEU A 99 1.82 13.91 3.40
C LEU A 99 2.28 15.32 2.98
N GLU A 100 3.20 15.42 2.02
CA GLU A 100 3.59 16.70 1.43
C GLU A 100 2.43 17.37 0.68
N GLU A 101 1.67 16.61 -0.10
CA GLU A 101 0.48 17.11 -0.79
C GLU A 101 -0.61 17.58 0.19
N ILE A 102 -0.84 16.84 1.28
CA ILE A 102 -1.80 17.21 2.33
C ILE A 102 -1.39 18.54 2.98
N LYS A 103 -0.11 18.71 3.30
CA LYS A 103 0.41 19.97 3.86
C LYS A 103 0.18 21.16 2.93
N ASN A 104 0.14 20.94 1.62
CA ASN A 104 -0.11 21.98 0.62
C ASN A 104 -1.61 22.25 0.38
N LEU A 105 -2.52 21.65 1.13
CA LEU A 105 -3.97 21.94 1.06
C LEU A 105 -4.37 23.27 1.73
N THR A 106 -3.46 23.90 2.47
CA THR A 106 -3.59 25.25 3.06
C THR A 106 -3.15 26.34 2.09
#